data_AF-D9SMJ0-F1
#
_entry.id   AF-D9SMJ0-F1
#
_cell.length_a   1.000
_cell.length_b   1.000
_cell.length_c   1.000
_cell.angle_alpha   90.00
_cell.angle_beta   90.00
_cell.angle_gamma   90.00
#
_symmetry.space_group_name_H-M   'P 1'
#
loop_
_entity.id
_entity.type
_entity.pdbx_description
1 polymer ?
#
loop_
_entity_poly.entity_id
_entity_poly.type
_entity_poly.pdbx_seq_one_letter_code
_entity_poly.pdbx_strand_id
1 'polypeptide(L)'
;MIEIERKSEIRDKMRSYKIILDNKFFGEIKSGEIKRFNIATGKHRIYLKIDWCRSNKLDFYISNDEVVELKCGNSMKQWTIVNFLAYATIAKNKYLWIDIKKIK
;
A
#
# COMPACT_ATOMS: atom_id res chain seq x y z
N MET A 1 11.99 3.69 11.46
CA MET A 1 11.45 2.39 10.96
C MET A 1 10.06 2.60 10.36
N ILE A 2 9.67 1.82 9.35
CA ILE A 2 8.26 1.77 8.92
C ILE A 2 7.64 0.43 9.29
N GLU A 3 6.40 0.45 9.74
CA GLU A 3 5.54 -0.72 9.92
C GLU A 3 4.35 -0.60 8.99
N ILE A 4 4.10 -1.62 8.17
CA ILE A 4 2.98 -1.64 7.24
C ILE A 4 2.09 -2.85 7.50
N GLU A 5 0.82 -2.58 7.78
CA GLU A 5 -0.24 -3.58 7.98
C GLU A 5 -1.14 -3.60 6.74
N ARG A 6 -1.27 -4.78 6.11
CA ARG A 6 -2.25 -4.98 5.06
C ARG A 6 -3.52 -5.59 5.64
N LYS A 7 -4.65 -4.92 5.41
CA LYS A 7 -5.97 -5.45 5.80
C LYS A 7 -6.22 -6.82 5.17
N SER A 8 -6.80 -7.73 5.95
CA SER A 8 -7.22 -9.05 5.46
C SER A 8 -8.51 -8.91 4.66
N GLU A 9 -8.45 -9.16 3.35
CA GLU A 9 -9.57 -9.00 2.43
C GLU A 9 -9.63 -10.20 1.48
N ILE A 10 -10.84 -10.61 1.07
CA ILE A 10 -11.02 -11.73 0.12
C ILE A 10 -10.46 -11.35 -1.26
N ARG A 11 -10.65 -10.08 -1.64
CA ARG A 11 -10.10 -9.53 -2.87
C ARG A 11 -8.58 -9.45 -2.76
N ASP A 12 -7.90 -9.91 -3.79
CA ASP A 12 -6.44 -10.02 -3.85
C ASP A 12 -5.82 -10.89 -2.75
N LYS A 13 -6.59 -11.76 -2.08
CA LYS A 13 -6.10 -12.60 -0.98
C LYS A 13 -4.89 -13.45 -1.40
N MET A 14 -4.90 -13.97 -2.62
CA MET A 14 -3.82 -14.79 -3.19
C MET A 14 -2.68 -13.96 -3.82
N ARG A 15 -2.79 -12.64 -3.86
CA ARG A 15 -1.80 -11.77 -4.51
C ARG A 15 -1.09 -10.91 -3.49
N SER A 16 0.24 -10.86 -3.56
CA SER A 16 1.02 -9.89 -2.80
C SER A 16 0.92 -8.50 -3.41
N TYR A 17 0.93 -7.46 -2.58
CA TYR A 17 1.13 -6.09 -3.05
C TYR A 17 2.62 -5.77 -3.03
N LYS A 18 3.13 -5.19 -4.10
CA LYS A 18 4.51 -4.69 -4.18
C LYS A 18 4.60 -3.35 -3.48
N ILE A 19 5.48 -3.24 -2.50
CA ILE A 19 5.80 -2.00 -1.80
C ILE A 19 6.86 -1.27 -2.63
N ILE A 20 6.56 -0.04 -3.00
CA ILE A 20 7.47 0.83 -3.74
C ILE A 20 7.85 2.00 -2.84
N LEU A 21 9.15 2.15 -2.57
CA LEU A 21 9.73 3.25 -1.81
C LEU A 21 10.66 4.03 -2.73
N ASP A 22 10.45 5.35 -2.85
CA ASP A 22 11.24 6.24 -3.70
C ASP A 22 11.38 5.75 -5.15
N ASN A 23 10.26 5.25 -5.68
CA ASN A 23 10.12 4.63 -7.01
C ASN A 23 10.93 3.32 -7.21
N LYS A 24 11.51 2.74 -6.16
CA LYS A 24 12.22 1.46 -6.19
C LYS A 24 11.40 0.37 -5.50
N PHE A 25 11.48 -0.85 -6.04
CA PHE A 25 10.88 -2.01 -5.38
C PHE A 25 11.55 -2.23 -4.02
N PHE A 26 10.74 -2.29 -2.97
CA PHE A 26 11.20 -2.33 -1.59
C PHE A 26 10.81 -3.63 -0.88
N GLY A 27 9.75 -4.29 -1.35
CA GLY A 27 9.32 -5.58 -0.83
C GLY A 27 7.91 -5.94 -1.28
N GLU A 28 7.36 -7.00 -0.71
CA GLU A 28 5.99 -7.44 -0.95
C GLU A 28 5.24 -7.65 0.35
N ILE A 29 3.92 -7.52 0.36
CA ILE A 29 3.06 -7.77 1.53
C ILE A 29 1.81 -8.58 1.16
N LYS A 30 1.60 -9.69 1.87
CA LYS A 30 0.47 -10.61 1.73
C LYS A 30 -0.76 -10.11 2.48
N SER A 31 -1.93 -10.63 2.11
CA SER A 31 -3.19 -10.27 2.78
C SER A 31 -3.13 -10.61 4.26
N GLY A 32 -3.44 -9.63 5.13
CA GLY A 32 -3.40 -9.80 6.59
C GLY A 32 -2.00 -9.76 7.22
N GLU A 33 -0.95 -9.54 6.42
CA GLU A 33 0.43 -9.51 6.91
C GLU A 33 0.79 -8.13 7.51
N ILE A 34 1.70 -8.14 8.48
CA ILE A 34 2.39 -6.95 9.00
C ILE A 34 3.87 -7.10 8.68
N LYS A 35 4.46 -6.07 8.07
CA LYS A 35 5.90 -6.03 7.80
C LYS A 35 6.56 -4.79 8.40
N ARG A 36 7.78 -4.98 8.86
CA ARG A 36 8.64 -3.92 9.40
C ARG A 36 9.88 -3.79 8.54
N PHE A 37 10.27 -2.55 8.25
CA PHE A 37 11.45 -2.25 7.47
C PHE A 37 12.23 -1.08 8.06
N ASN A 38 13.55 -1.22 8.09
CA ASN A 38 14.45 -0.12 8.37
C ASN A 38 14.67 0.67 7.08
N ILE A 39 14.46 1.98 7.15
CA ILE A 39 14.68 2.92 6.05
C ILE A 39 15.56 4.05 6.56
N ALA A 40 16.23 4.74 5.62
CA ALA A 40 17.00 5.93 5.94
C ALA A 40 16.09 7.02 6.55
N THR A 41 16.69 7.95 7.27
CA THR A 41 16.00 9.15 7.71
C THR A 41 15.82 10.14 6.57
N GLY A 42 14.80 10.99 6.67
CA GLY A 42 14.52 12.03 5.69
C GLY A 42 13.15 11.89 5.04
N LYS A 43 13.01 12.52 3.86
CA LYS A 43 11.77 12.52 3.08
C LYS A 43 11.72 11.29 2.19
N HIS A 44 10.60 10.58 2.27
CA HIS A 44 10.34 9.39 1.46
C HIS A 44 8.97 9.45 0.82
N ARG A 45 8.84 8.76 -0.31
CA ARG A 45 7.57 8.53 -1.00
C ARG A 45 7.28 7.05 -1.09
N ILE A 46 6.16 6.62 -0.50
CA ILE A 46 5.71 5.24 -0.54
C ILE A 46 4.40 5.08 -1.32
N TYR A 47 4.27 3.96 -2.02
CA TYR A 47 3.02 3.52 -2.63
C TYR A 47 3.06 2.02 -2.90
N LEU A 48 1.90 1.44 -3.18
CA LEU A 48 1.74 0.02 -3.46
C LEU A 48 1.43 -0.20 -4.94
N LYS A 49 1.84 -1.36 -5.46
CA LYS A 49 1.50 -1.82 -6.81
C LYS A 49 0.95 -3.25 -6.79
N ILE A 50 0.04 -3.51 -7.70
CA ILE A 50 -0.43 -4.85 -8.08
C ILE A 50 -0.71 -4.82 -9.58
N ASP A 51 -0.07 -5.70 -10.34
CA ASP A 51 -0.12 -5.69 -11.81
C ASP A 51 0.12 -4.27 -12.39
N TRP A 52 -0.79 -3.75 -13.22
CA TRP A 52 -0.76 -2.39 -13.79
C TRP A 52 -1.43 -1.33 -12.90
N CYS A 53 -1.91 -1.72 -11.72
CA CYS A 53 -2.59 -0.87 -10.74
C CYS A 53 -1.67 -0.46 -9.57
N ARG A 54 -2.06 0.59 -8.85
CA ARG A 54 -1.35 1.14 -7.69
C ARG A 54 -2.27 1.86 -6.70
N SER A 55 -1.71 2.20 -5.55
CA SER A 55 -2.32 3.11 -4.57
C SER A 55 -2.07 4.60 -4.87
N ASN A 56 -2.66 5.46 -4.04
CA ASN A 56 -2.16 6.81 -3.83
C ASN A 56 -0.68 6.78 -3.44
N LYS A 57 0.04 7.86 -3.79
CA LYS A 57 1.40 8.12 -3.32
C LYS A 57 1.31 8.87 -2.02
N LEU A 58 2.09 8.45 -1.04
CA LEU A 58 2.15 9.06 0.28
C LEU A 58 3.56 9.56 0.52
N ASP A 59 3.68 10.88 0.71
CA ASP A 59 4.92 11.52 1.09
C ASP A 59 4.96 11.64 2.61
N PHE A 60 6.08 11.26 3.22
CA PHE A 60 6.27 11.33 4.66
C PHE A 60 7.73 11.66 4.99
N TYR A 61 7.93 12.18 6.20
CA TYR A 61 9.26 12.38 6.77
C TYR A 61 9.45 11.37 7.89
N ILE A 62 10.66 10.85 8.04
CA ILE A 62 11.00 9.97 9.16
C ILE A 62 12.31 10.44 9.81
N SER A 63 12.26 10.64 11.13
CA SER A 63 13.40 11.00 11.96
C SER A 63 14.11 9.75 12.52
N ASN A 64 15.28 9.94 13.14
CA ASN A 64 15.90 8.87 13.93
C ASN A 64 14.92 8.44 15.03
N ASP A 65 14.86 7.12 15.27
CA ASP A 65 14.03 6.48 16.30
C ASP A 65 12.50 6.62 16.14
N GLU A 66 12.03 7.21 15.03
CA GLU A 66 10.60 7.30 14.72
C GLU A 66 10.09 6.01 14.06
N VAL A 67 8.86 5.59 14.43
CA VAL A 67 8.14 4.50 13.77
C VAL A 67 6.93 5.07 13.04
N VAL A 68 6.94 4.95 11.71
CA VAL A 68 5.79 5.33 10.88
C VAL A 68 4.92 4.11 10.66
N GLU A 69 3.74 4.10 11.29
CA GLU A 69 2.73 3.05 11.12
C GLU A 69 1.85 3.35 9.90
N LEU A 70 1.78 2.40 8.98
CA LEU A 70 1.06 2.49 7.72
C LEU A 70 0.00 1.38 7.67
N LYS A 71 -1.19 1.72 7.15
CA LYS A 71 -2.21 0.74 6.78
C LYS A 71 -2.46 0.77 5.29
N CYS A 72 -2.79 -0.39 4.74
CA CYS A 72 -3.16 -0.49 3.33
C CYS A 72 -4.21 -1.57 3.06
N GLY A 73 -4.80 -1.50 1.86
CA GLY A 73 -5.82 -2.44 1.41
C GLY A 73 -6.30 -2.16 -0.02
N ASN A 74 -7.34 -2.89 -0.42
CA ASN A 74 -8.04 -2.66 -1.67
C ASN A 74 -9.08 -1.53 -1.50
N SER A 75 -9.23 -0.67 -2.49
CA SER A 75 -10.17 0.47 -2.46
C SER A 75 -11.59 0.12 -2.91
N MET A 76 -11.79 -1.05 -3.53
CA MET A 76 -13.08 -1.43 -4.10
C MET A 76 -14.02 -2.03 -3.05
N LYS A 77 -15.27 -1.55 -3.05
CA LYS A 77 -16.37 -2.10 -2.26
C LYS A 77 -16.81 -3.44 -2.85
N GLN A 78 -17.26 -4.39 -2.01
CA GLN A 78 -17.58 -5.77 -2.43
C GLN A 78 -18.60 -5.90 -3.60
N TRP A 79 -19.43 -4.88 -3.87
CA TRP A 79 -20.58 -4.95 -4.79
C TRP A 79 -20.28 -4.59 -6.26
N THR A 80 -19.04 -4.22 -6.61
CA THR A 80 -18.66 -3.90 -8.01
C THR A 80 -18.05 -5.14 -8.70
N ILE A 81 -18.92 -6.04 -9.16
CA ILE A 81 -18.53 -7.24 -9.95
C ILE A 81 -18.88 -7.09 -11.45
N VAL A 82 -19.56 -6.02 -11.86
CA VAL A 82 -19.82 -5.78 -13.28
C VAL A 82 -18.65 -4.98 -13.87
N ASN A 83 -17.84 -5.64 -14.71
CA ASN A 83 -16.69 -5.16 -15.49
C ASN A 83 -15.39 -4.80 -14.73
N PHE A 84 -14.79 -5.81 -14.07
CA PHE A 84 -13.41 -5.79 -13.57
C PHE A 84 -12.37 -5.33 -14.62
N LEU A 85 -12.53 -5.75 -15.88
CA LEU A 85 -11.63 -5.41 -16.99
C LEU A 85 -11.70 -3.94 -17.40
N ALA A 86 -12.89 -3.32 -17.39
CA ALA A 86 -13.06 -1.92 -17.77
C ALA A 86 -12.61 -0.95 -16.66
N TYR A 87 -12.71 -1.34 -15.39
CA TYR A 87 -12.31 -0.46 -14.29
C TYR A 87 -10.80 -0.47 -14.03
N ALA A 88 -10.13 -1.61 -14.26
CA ALA A 88 -8.68 -1.75 -14.12
C ALA A 88 -7.90 -0.80 -15.06
N THR A 89 -8.52 -0.27 -16.12
CA THR A 89 -7.93 0.71 -17.01
C THR A 89 -8.19 2.17 -16.57
N ILE A 90 -9.36 2.47 -16.00
CA ILE A 90 -9.78 3.84 -15.63
C ILE A 90 -9.25 4.26 -14.25
N ALA A 91 -9.23 3.37 -13.25
CA ALA A 91 -8.87 3.70 -11.88
C ALA A 91 -7.54 3.08 -11.41
N LYS A 92 -6.61 2.85 -12.35
CA LYS A 92 -5.32 2.20 -12.07
C LYS A 92 -4.55 2.81 -10.90
N ASN A 93 -4.70 4.10 -10.64
CA ASN A 93 -3.96 4.81 -9.59
C ASN A 93 -4.64 4.82 -8.21
N LYS A 94 -5.86 4.27 -8.10
CA LYS A 94 -6.67 4.26 -6.88
C LYS A 94 -7.22 2.88 -6.54
N TYR A 95 -6.73 1.83 -7.20
CA TYR A 95 -7.18 0.45 -6.98
C TYR A 95 -6.84 -0.02 -5.56
N LEU A 96 -5.68 0.38 -5.06
CA LEU A 96 -5.24 0.19 -3.68
C LEU A 96 -5.30 1.52 -2.93
N TRP A 97 -5.24 1.46 -1.60
CA TRP A 97 -5.02 2.62 -0.75
C TRP A 97 -3.89 2.34 0.23
N ILE A 98 -3.19 3.39 0.62
CA ILE A 98 -2.21 3.40 1.71
C ILE A 98 -2.38 4.70 2.50
N ASP A 99 -2.31 4.61 3.81
CA ASP A 99 -2.45 5.76 4.71
C ASP A 99 -1.58 5.62 5.96
N ILE A 100 -1.17 6.75 6.53
CA ILE A 100 -0.50 6.79 7.82
C ILE A 100 -1.56 6.63 8.90
N LYS A 101 -1.33 5.67 9.79
CA LYS A 101 -2.14 5.51 10.99
C LYS A 101 -1.77 6.65 11.93
N LYS A 102 -2.58 7.72 11.92
CA LYS A 102 -2.41 8.82 12.88
C LYS A 102 -2.52 8.28 14.30
N ILE A 103 -1.47 8.46 15.09
CA ILE A 103 -1.51 8.31 16.54
C ILE A 103 -2.40 9.45 17.04
N LYS A 104 -3.52 9.10 17.70
CA LYS A 104 -4.37 10.06 18.41
C LYS A 104 -3.74 10.42 19.74
#